data_AF-A0A8S0FQ69-F1
#
_entry.id   AF-A0A8S0FQ69-F1
#
_cell.length_a   1.000
_cell.length_b   1.000
_cell.length_c   1.000
_cell.angle_alpha   90.00
_cell.angle_beta   90.00
_cell.angle_gamma   90.00
#
_symmetry.space_group_name_H-M   'P 1'
#
loop_
_entity.id
_entity.type
_entity.pdbx_description
1 polymer ?
#
loop_
_entity_poly.entity_id
_entity_poly.type
_entity_poly.pdbx_seq_one_letter_code
_entity_poly.pdbx_strand_id
1 'polypeptide(L)'
;MRQLLDAALKIDHRRTLPKYSFGTFRRWYRSVAAQQAQYKDQVAFFHGCFVNYNHPQLGKDLIKVLNAMDTGVQLLSKEKCCGVPLIANGFTDKARKQAITNVESIREAVGVKGIPVIATSSTCTFALRDEYPEVLNVDNKGLRD
;
A
#
# COMPACT_ATOMS: atom_id res chain seq x y z
N MET A 1 18.46 -22.87 -7.96
CA MET A 1 17.07 -22.38 -7.78
C MET A 1 16.37 -22.04 -9.09
N ARG A 2 16.90 -21.16 -9.97
CA ARG A 2 16.21 -20.77 -11.22
C ARG A 2 16.00 -21.91 -12.23
N GLN A 3 17.03 -22.72 -12.52
CA GLN A 3 16.88 -23.90 -13.39
C GLN A 3 15.93 -24.98 -12.82
N LEU A 4 15.81 -25.06 -11.49
CA LEU A 4 14.85 -25.95 -10.84
C LEU A 4 13.41 -25.43 -10.98
N LEU A 5 13.20 -24.12 -10.88
CA LEU A 5 11.91 -23.49 -11.15
C LEU A 5 11.51 -23.63 -12.63
N ASP A 6 12.49 -23.61 -13.54
CA ASP A 6 12.28 -23.88 -14.96
C ASP A 6 11.81 -25.32 -15.18
N ALA A 7 12.57 -26.30 -14.67
CA ALA A 7 12.24 -27.71 -14.83
C ALA A 7 10.93 -28.12 -14.14
N ALA A 8 10.64 -27.60 -12.93
CA ALA A 8 9.49 -28.01 -12.13
C ALA A 8 8.23 -27.17 -12.36
N LEU A 9 8.38 -25.86 -12.59
CA LEU A 9 7.26 -24.90 -12.69
C LEU A 9 7.21 -24.18 -14.04
N LYS A 10 8.08 -24.52 -14.99
CA LYS A 10 8.20 -23.87 -16.32
C LYS A 10 8.44 -22.36 -16.26
N ILE A 11 9.13 -21.91 -15.21
CA ILE A 11 9.56 -20.51 -15.08
C ILE A 11 10.95 -20.38 -15.71
N ASP A 12 11.01 -19.80 -16.92
CA ASP A 12 12.26 -19.63 -17.69
C ASP A 12 13.40 -19.08 -16.82
N HIS A 13 14.50 -19.81 -16.75
CA HIS A 13 15.65 -19.49 -15.89
C HIS A 13 16.33 -18.15 -16.21
N ARG A 14 16.12 -17.59 -17.41
CA ARG A 14 16.60 -16.26 -17.81
C ARG A 14 15.79 -15.13 -17.16
N ARG A 15 14.63 -15.43 -16.54
CA ARG A 15 13.85 -14.43 -15.83
C ARG A 15 14.51 -13.98 -14.54
N THR A 16 14.55 -12.65 -14.36
CA THR A 16 14.87 -12.00 -13.10
C THR A 16 13.63 -12.01 -12.21
N LEU A 17 13.68 -12.80 -11.14
CA LEU A 17 12.63 -12.81 -10.14
C LEU A 17 12.70 -11.53 -9.28
N PRO A 18 11.55 -10.99 -8.84
CA PRO A 18 11.53 -9.88 -7.89
C PRO A 18 12.31 -10.23 -6.64
N LYS A 19 13.10 -9.28 -6.13
CA LYS A 19 13.74 -9.43 -4.82
C LYS A 19 12.67 -9.22 -3.75
N TYR A 20 12.58 -10.15 -2.81
CA TYR A 20 11.84 -9.98 -1.57
C TYR A 20 12.82 -9.54 -0.48
N SER A 21 12.36 -8.65 0.39
CA SER A 21 13.15 -8.22 1.55
C SER A 21 13.01 -9.24 2.68
N PHE A 22 14.07 -9.35 3.50
CA PHE A 22 13.97 -10.02 4.79
C PHE A 22 13.13 -9.14 5.74
N GLY A 23 12.01 -9.67 6.23
CA GLY A 23 11.05 -8.92 7.04
C GLY A 23 10.17 -7.97 6.23
N THR A 24 9.17 -7.36 6.89
CA THR A 24 8.20 -6.47 6.25
C THR A 24 8.30 -5.05 6.79
N PHE A 25 7.92 -4.06 5.96
CA PHE A 25 7.79 -2.67 6.40
C PHE A 25 6.89 -2.55 7.63
N ARG A 26 5.70 -3.18 7.61
CA ARG A 26 4.77 -3.13 8.75
C ARG A 26 5.38 -3.69 10.04
N ARG A 27 6.20 -4.74 9.96
CA ARG A 27 6.89 -5.29 11.14
C ARG A 27 7.89 -4.28 11.70
N TRP A 28 8.67 -3.65 10.83
CA TRP A 28 9.59 -2.59 11.24
C TRP A 28 8.85 -1.37 11.78
N TYR A 29 7.76 -0.92 11.13
CA TYR A 29 6.99 0.26 11.56
C TYR A 29 6.52 0.16 13.01
N ARG A 30 6.19 -1.04 13.50
CA ARG A 30 5.81 -1.25 14.91
C ARG A 30 6.87 -0.77 15.90
N SER A 31 8.15 -0.79 15.55
CA SER A 31 9.21 -0.31 16.45
C SER A 31 9.29 1.22 16.51
N VAL A 32 8.67 1.94 15.57
CA VAL A 32 8.67 3.41 15.52
C VAL A 32 7.26 4.00 15.71
N ALA A 33 6.20 3.18 15.75
CA ALA A 33 4.82 3.64 15.83
C ALA A 33 4.54 4.59 17.01
N ALA A 34 5.12 4.31 18.18
CA ALA A 34 4.97 5.17 19.35
C ALA A 34 5.62 6.55 19.15
N GLN A 35 6.78 6.60 18.49
CA GLN A 35 7.45 7.86 18.13
C GLN A 35 6.64 8.63 17.09
N GLN A 36 6.08 7.94 16.09
CA GLN A 36 5.24 8.57 15.06
C GLN A 36 3.98 9.22 15.64
N ALA A 37 3.41 8.65 16.70
CA ALA A 37 2.23 9.20 17.37
C ALA A 37 2.52 10.49 18.18
N GLN A 38 3.79 10.85 18.41
CA GLN A 38 4.15 12.04 19.19
C GLN A 38 4.12 13.34 18.38
N TYR A 39 4.15 13.27 17.05
CA TYR A 39 4.08 14.45 16.20
C TYR A 39 2.68 15.07 16.24
N LYS A 40 2.62 16.40 16.21
CA LYS A 40 1.35 17.12 16.19
C LYS A 40 0.63 16.96 14.86
N ASP A 41 1.35 17.17 13.76
CA ASP A 41 0.82 16.97 12.42
C ASP A 41 0.96 15.50 12.02
N GLN A 42 -0.05 14.98 11.31
CA GLN A 42 -0.18 13.56 11.05
C GLN A 42 -0.68 13.32 9.63
N VAL A 43 -0.16 12.28 8.98
CA VAL A 43 -0.68 11.75 7.72
C VAL A 43 -0.91 10.25 7.83
N ALA A 44 -1.88 9.72 7.10
CA ALA A 44 -2.04 8.29 6.95
C ALA A 44 -1.30 7.80 5.70
N PHE A 45 -0.59 6.67 5.81
CA PHE A 45 0.20 6.12 4.70
C PHE A 45 -0.42 4.82 4.20
N PHE A 46 -0.88 4.84 2.95
CA PHE A 46 -1.13 3.63 2.16
C PHE A 46 0.21 3.14 1.62
N HIS A 47 0.82 2.16 2.31
CA HIS A 47 2.18 1.74 1.99
C HIS A 47 2.23 0.80 0.77
N GLY A 48 1.16 0.03 0.54
CA GLY A 48 1.06 -0.92 -0.55
C GLY A 48 1.93 -2.16 -0.36
N CYS A 49 1.75 -3.14 -1.26
CA CYS A 49 2.43 -4.42 -1.17
C CYS A 49 3.94 -4.31 -1.44
N PHE A 50 4.36 -3.45 -2.37
CA PHE A 50 5.77 -3.35 -2.77
C PHE A 50 6.65 -2.81 -1.64
N VAL A 51 6.26 -1.71 -0.98
CA VAL A 51 6.96 -1.22 0.22
C VAL A 51 6.95 -2.31 1.30
N ASN A 52 5.83 -3.01 1.48
CA ASN A 52 5.75 -3.98 2.55
C ASN A 52 6.66 -5.20 2.37
N TYR A 53 6.80 -5.73 1.16
CA TYR A 53 7.46 -7.02 0.91
C TYR A 53 8.74 -6.96 0.07
N ASN A 54 8.85 -5.99 -0.84
CA ASN A 54 9.95 -5.92 -1.80
C ASN A 54 10.97 -4.85 -1.44
N HIS A 55 10.50 -3.66 -1.09
CA HIS A 55 11.38 -2.52 -0.79
C HIS A 55 10.94 -1.72 0.45
N PRO A 56 11.06 -2.30 1.67
CA PRO A 56 10.72 -1.60 2.90
C PRO A 56 11.46 -0.30 3.13
N GLN A 57 12.68 -0.16 2.60
CA GLN A 57 13.50 1.03 2.77
C GLN A 57 12.79 2.29 2.25
N LEU A 58 12.07 2.21 1.12
CA LEU A 58 11.30 3.33 0.58
C LEU A 58 10.28 3.90 1.58
N GLY A 59 9.60 3.03 2.34
CA GLY A 59 8.66 3.49 3.37
C GLY A 59 9.37 4.14 4.56
N LYS A 60 10.57 3.67 4.91
CA LYS A 60 11.40 4.29 5.96
C LYS A 60 11.90 5.66 5.53
N ASP A 61 12.30 5.80 4.26
CA ASP A 61 12.79 7.05 3.71
C ASP A 61 11.66 8.10 3.64
N LEU A 62 10.45 7.69 3.25
CA LEU A 62 9.26 8.55 3.33
C LEU A 62 9.04 9.07 4.76
N ILE A 63 9.04 8.17 5.75
CA ILE A 63 8.89 8.56 7.16
C ILE A 63 9.99 9.52 7.60
N LYS A 64 11.24 9.28 7.17
CA LYS A 64 12.36 10.17 7.50
C LYS A 64 12.14 11.58 6.95
N VAL A 65 11.66 11.72 5.72
CA VAL A 65 11.36 13.03 5.12
C VAL A 65 10.23 13.73 5.87
N LEU A 66 9.12 13.03 6.14
CA LEU A 66 7.97 13.62 6.82
C LEU A 66 8.27 14.02 8.27
N ASN A 67 9.01 13.18 9.00
CA ASN A 67 9.49 13.52 10.34
C ASN A 67 10.38 14.77 10.34
N ALA A 68 11.18 15.00 9.30
CA ALA A 68 12.00 16.21 9.15
C ALA A 68 11.15 17.47 8.87
N MET A 69 9.90 17.28 8.45
CA MET A 69 8.87 18.31 8.28
C MET A 69 7.92 18.38 9.49
N ASP A 70 8.32 17.82 10.64
CA ASP A 70 7.54 17.75 11.88
C ASP A 70 6.17 17.05 11.73
N THR A 71 6.07 16.13 10.76
CA THR A 71 4.84 15.39 10.46
C THR A 71 5.02 13.89 10.72
N GLY A 72 4.19 13.34 11.60
CA GLY A 72 4.15 11.92 11.90
C GLY A 72 3.36 11.12 10.86
N VAL A 73 3.71 9.84 10.72
CA VAL A 73 3.05 8.92 9.79
C VAL A 73 2.33 7.84 10.55
N GLN A 74 1.02 7.71 10.33
CA GLN A 74 0.20 6.59 10.80
C GLN A 74 -0.06 5.61 9.66
N LEU A 75 -0.18 4.32 9.98
CA LEU A 75 -0.71 3.36 9.02
C LEU A 75 -2.24 3.37 9.05
N LEU A 76 -2.86 3.05 7.92
CA LEU A 76 -4.29 2.79 7.85
C LEU A 76 -4.68 1.65 8.81
N SER A 77 -5.89 1.73 9.39
CA SER A 77 -6.41 0.73 10.34
C SER A 77 -6.41 -0.68 9.74
N LYS A 78 -6.79 -0.76 8.46
CA LYS A 78 -6.64 -1.94 7.61
C LYS A 78 -6.08 -1.51 6.26
N GLU A 79 -5.29 -2.40 5.66
CA GLU A 79 -4.80 -2.23 4.31
C GLU A 79 -4.78 -3.59 3.62
N LYS A 80 -5.31 -3.62 2.40
CA LYS A 80 -5.17 -4.69 1.42
C LYS A 80 -4.41 -4.15 0.20
N CYS A 81 -3.99 -5.06 -0.68
CA CYS A 81 -3.42 -4.65 -1.96
C CYS A 81 -4.38 -3.70 -2.69
N CYS A 82 -3.85 -2.75 -3.46
CA CYS A 82 -4.66 -1.83 -4.26
C CYS A 82 -5.51 -2.57 -5.30
N GLY A 83 -5.16 -3.80 -5.66
CA GLY A 83 -5.99 -4.66 -6.52
C GLY A 83 -5.59 -4.64 -8.00
N VAL A 84 -4.64 -3.80 -8.42
CA VAL A 84 -4.20 -3.70 -9.84
C VAL A 84 -3.88 -5.06 -10.48
N PRO A 85 -3.12 -5.97 -9.84
CA PRO A 85 -2.89 -7.29 -10.42
C PRO A 85 -4.17 -8.13 -10.55
N LEU A 86 -5.12 -7.99 -9.63
CA LEU A 86 -6.38 -8.72 -9.69
C LEU A 86 -7.27 -8.18 -10.81
N ILE A 87 -7.35 -6.85 -10.95
CA ILE A 87 -8.06 -6.16 -12.04
C ILE A 87 -7.51 -6.64 -13.38
N ALA A 88 -6.20 -6.55 -13.57
CA ALA A 88 -5.53 -6.90 -14.84
C ALA A 88 -5.71 -8.37 -15.24
N ASN A 89 -5.94 -9.27 -14.28
CA ASN A 89 -6.15 -10.69 -14.52
C ASN A 89 -7.64 -11.11 -14.46
N GLY A 90 -8.58 -10.16 -14.48
CA GLY A 90 -10.02 -10.45 -14.50
C GLY A 90 -10.63 -10.92 -13.17
N PHE A 91 -9.88 -10.87 -12.07
CA PHE A 91 -10.37 -11.24 -10.72
C PHE A 91 -11.08 -10.07 -10.02
N THR A 92 -12.05 -9.46 -10.70
CA THR A 92 -12.73 -8.22 -10.28
C THR A 92 -13.46 -8.36 -8.95
N ASP A 93 -14.08 -9.51 -8.65
CA ASP A 93 -14.76 -9.72 -7.34
C ASP A 93 -13.78 -9.72 -6.16
N LYS A 94 -12.59 -10.30 -6.35
CA LYS A 94 -11.55 -10.29 -5.32
C LYS A 94 -10.96 -8.89 -5.17
N ALA A 95 -10.76 -8.18 -6.28
CA ALA A 95 -10.31 -6.79 -6.27
C ALA A 95 -11.32 -5.89 -5.54
N ARG A 96 -12.61 -6.03 -5.84
CA ARG A 96 -13.72 -5.30 -5.20
C ARG A 96 -13.72 -5.48 -3.68
N LYS A 97 -13.57 -6.71 -3.19
CA LYS A 97 -13.49 -6.97 -1.74
C LYS A 97 -12.30 -6.27 -1.08
N GLN A 98 -11.15 -6.22 -1.74
CA GLN A 98 -9.97 -5.49 -1.24
C GLN A 98 -10.19 -3.97 -1.29
N ALA A 99 -10.79 -3.48 -2.37
CA ALA A 99 -11.12 -2.08 -2.55
C ALA A 99 -12.06 -1.56 -1.45
N ILE A 100 -13.12 -2.30 -1.10
CA ILE A 100 -14.04 -1.94 -0.01
C ILE A 100 -13.28 -1.77 1.31
N THR A 101 -12.43 -2.73 1.69
CA THR A 101 -11.62 -2.63 2.92
C THR A 101 -10.71 -1.40 2.91
N ASN A 102 -10.08 -1.11 1.77
CA ASN A 102 -9.19 0.04 1.65
C ASN A 102 -9.99 1.35 1.77
N VAL A 103 -11.11 1.48 1.06
CA VAL A 103 -11.97 2.67 1.09
C VAL A 103 -12.48 2.95 2.50
N GLU A 104 -12.92 1.92 3.23
CA GLU A 104 -13.35 2.07 4.63
C GLU A 104 -12.23 2.65 5.51
N SER A 105 -11.01 2.13 5.40
CA SER A 105 -9.88 2.62 6.18
C SER A 105 -9.40 4.01 5.77
N ILE A 106 -9.47 4.35 4.47
CA ILE A 106 -9.14 5.71 4.00
C ILE A 106 -10.22 6.69 4.47
N ARG A 107 -11.50 6.33 4.42
CA ARG A 107 -12.60 7.14 4.96
C ARG A 107 -12.46 7.39 6.46
N GLU A 108 -12.01 6.40 7.22
CA GLU A 108 -11.67 6.57 8.63
C GLU A 108 -10.56 7.62 8.81
N ALA A 109 -9.48 7.55 8.01
CA ALA A 109 -8.38 8.50 8.10
C ALA A 109 -8.80 9.93 7.73
N VAL A 110 -9.48 10.11 6.59
CA VAL A 110 -9.88 11.43 6.10
C VAL A 110 -11.06 12.00 6.89
N GLY A 111 -12.13 11.22 7.06
CA GLY A 111 -13.39 11.71 7.63
C GLY A 111 -13.44 11.73 9.15
N VAL A 112 -12.81 10.75 9.82
CA VAL A 112 -12.86 10.67 11.29
C VAL A 112 -11.63 11.32 11.91
N LYS A 113 -10.43 11.00 11.41
CA LYS A 113 -9.18 11.55 11.96
C LYS A 113 -8.81 12.91 11.36
N GLY A 114 -9.39 13.30 10.23
CA GLY A 114 -9.09 14.58 9.58
C GLY A 114 -7.67 14.67 9.00
N ILE A 115 -7.04 13.53 8.67
CA ILE A 115 -5.67 13.49 8.17
C ILE A 115 -5.62 13.03 6.71
N PRO A 116 -4.74 13.61 5.88
CA PRO A 116 -4.63 13.21 4.48
C PRO A 116 -4.02 11.82 4.36
N VAL A 117 -4.39 11.11 3.29
CA VAL A 117 -3.81 9.81 2.95
C VAL A 117 -2.81 9.97 1.81
N ILE A 118 -1.59 9.51 2.02
CA ILE A 118 -0.51 9.54 1.04
C ILE A 118 -0.12 8.13 0.62
N ALA A 119 0.49 8.01 -0.56
CA ALA A 119 1.05 6.78 -1.09
C ALA A 119 2.31 7.08 -1.91
N THR A 120 3.26 6.14 -1.96
CA THR A 120 4.48 6.27 -2.79
C THR A 120 4.36 5.66 -4.18
N SER A 121 3.29 4.90 -4.43
CA SER A 121 3.06 4.22 -5.70
C SER A 121 1.97 4.96 -6.49
N SER A 122 2.35 5.61 -7.59
CA SER A 122 1.40 6.26 -8.50
C SER A 122 0.36 5.30 -9.06
N THR A 123 0.75 4.04 -9.32
CA THR A 123 -0.16 2.98 -9.75
C THR A 123 -1.20 2.64 -8.68
N CYS A 124 -0.79 2.58 -7.40
CA CYS A 124 -1.75 2.38 -6.31
C CYS A 124 -2.68 3.59 -6.18
N THR A 125 -2.13 4.80 -6.24
CA THR A 125 -2.92 6.04 -6.15
C THR A 125 -3.98 6.11 -7.26
N PHE A 126 -3.59 5.82 -8.50
CA PHE A 126 -4.51 5.79 -9.64
C PHE A 126 -5.62 4.74 -9.43
N ALA A 127 -5.25 3.53 -8.99
CA ALA A 127 -6.24 2.49 -8.74
C ALA A 127 -7.25 2.89 -7.65
N LEU A 128 -6.76 3.36 -6.51
CA LEU A 128 -7.58 3.77 -5.37
C LEU A 128 -8.53 4.93 -5.72
N ARG A 129 -8.06 5.88 -6.53
CA ARG A 129 -8.76 7.15 -6.83
C ARG A 129 -9.67 7.06 -8.05
N ASP A 130 -9.22 6.40 -9.12
CA ASP A 130 -9.87 6.43 -10.43
C ASP A 130 -10.45 5.06 -10.81
N GLU A 131 -9.73 3.95 -10.58
CA GLU A 131 -10.21 2.64 -11.04
C GLU A 131 -11.25 2.00 -10.12
N TYR A 132 -11.27 2.33 -8.84
CA TYR A 132 -12.25 1.78 -7.90
C TYR A 132 -13.70 2.05 -8.29
N PRO A 133 -14.11 3.29 -8.60
CA PRO A 133 -15.47 3.55 -9.06
C PRO A 133 -15.71 2.99 -10.46
N GLU A 134 -14.80 3.20 -11.40
CA GLU A 134 -15.01 2.90 -12.82
C GLU A 134 -14.92 1.41 -13.17
N VAL A 135 -13.99 0.69 -12.55
CA VAL A 135 -13.69 -0.72 -12.87
C VAL A 135 -14.32 -1.66 -11.86
N LEU A 136 -14.38 -1.24 -10.61
CA LEU A 136 -14.84 -2.07 -9.51
C LEU A 136 -16.19 -1.63 -8.95
N ASN A 137 -16.88 -0.62 -9.46
CA ASN A 137 -18.13 -0.08 -8.89
C ASN A 137 -18.06 0.05 -7.35
N VAL A 138 -16.91 0.48 -6.82
CA VAL A 138 -16.72 0.77 -5.39
C VAL A 138 -16.69 2.28 -5.25
N ASP A 139 -17.71 2.81 -4.59
CA ASP A 139 -17.79 4.25 -4.30
C ASP A 139 -16.63 4.68 -3.40
N ASN A 140 -15.84 5.62 -3.90
CA ASN A 140 -14.70 6.23 -3.24
C ASN A 140 -14.83 7.76 -3.16
N LYS A 141 -16.06 8.30 -3.26
CA LYS A 141 -16.30 9.75 -3.17
C LYS A 141 -15.74 10.32 -1.86
N GLY A 142 -15.08 11.47 -1.96
CA GLY A 142 -14.35 12.10 -0.85
C GLY A 142 -12.92 11.58 -0.63
N LEU A 143 -12.42 10.67 -1.48
CA LEU A 143 -10.99 10.28 -1.48
C LEU A 143 -10.16 11.00 -2.56
N ARG A 144 -10.83 11.61 -3.54
CA ARG A 144 -10.21 12.28 -4.70
C ARG A 144 -9.97 13.77 -4.47
N ASP A 145 -10.83 14.37 -3.66
CA ASP A 145 -10.86 15.80 -3.33
C ASP A 145 -10.00 16.08 -2.10
#